data_AF-A0A969PVI7-F1
#
_entry.id   AF-A0A969PVI7-F1
#
_cell.length_a   1.000
_cell.length_b   1.000
_cell.length_c   1.000
_cell.angle_alpha   90.00
_cell.angle_beta   90.00
_cell.angle_gamma   90.00
#
_symmetry.space_group_name_H-M   'P 1'
#
loop_
_entity.id
_entity.type
_entity.pdbx_description
1 polymer ?
#
loop_
_entity_poly.entity_id
_entity_poly.type
_entity_poly.pdbx_seq_one_letter_code
_entity_poly.pdbx_strand_id
1 'polypeptide(L)'
;MNILYTARCSDRSLIHSLTASKRCKKTKYWCPDCDQPVRLKTGVKVRPHFAHIHSCSSSGESRWHQAAKLTLYKLFSEQQLFVATEHFLPRAGRRADVYVTLHGKPYVFECQASSISQEEMNKRKQDYEQAGAELIWILMPVTRKTGVQRQSVTVLKRGALWPSSTPYYWTLNPQSNILQRHSGCSSDSPAYWTEFVRSFRIKDQDPEWFIRQRAPVCRELDSAVRTGWRRRAPSHRMRRFKHSDLSGMLLHQLLADFRLPPHAYPALARVPFPGSGALSVAPEIWQTLLHVSLIRQRGRSVTISEACVLVHQSCQRFLLPMDRFHLRSMLVIYFNFLEKWGVVVKRYPGVFIIKQPITVVKSADQLLMDDQYVALKSSFVYKNN
;
A
#
# COMPACT_ATOMS: atom_id res chain seq x y z
N MET A 1 23.07 -4.51 23.45
CA MET A 1 22.49 -3.72 24.56
C MET A 1 21.79 -2.53 23.94
N ASN A 2 20.50 -2.34 24.21
CA ASN A 2 19.75 -1.21 23.67
C ASN A 2 20.22 0.09 24.32
N ILE A 3 20.63 1.03 23.47
CA ILE A 3 21.11 2.36 23.84
C ILE A 3 19.90 3.29 23.80
N LEU A 4 19.59 3.91 24.94
CA LEU A 4 18.49 4.87 25.09
C LEU A 4 19.09 6.28 25.21
N TYR A 5 18.52 7.28 24.55
CA TYR A 5 18.96 8.69 24.71
C TYR A 5 18.07 9.50 25.64
N THR A 6 16.94 8.95 26.07
CA THR A 6 16.01 9.57 27.02
C THR A 6 15.62 8.59 28.11
N ALA A 7 15.43 9.10 29.32
CA ALA A 7 14.93 8.33 30.45
C ALA A 7 13.96 9.17 31.29
N ARG A 8 13.16 8.51 32.14
CA ARG A 8 12.31 9.16 33.13
C ARG A 8 13.07 9.36 34.44
N CYS A 9 12.99 10.55 35.03
CA CYS A 9 13.51 10.88 36.36
C CYS A 9 12.55 10.47 37.48
N SER A 10 12.99 10.58 38.73
CA SER A 10 12.17 10.27 39.92
C SER A 10 10.92 11.15 40.06
N ASP A 11 10.96 12.36 39.51
CA ASP A 11 9.83 13.29 39.41
C ASP A 11 8.88 12.99 38.23
N ARG A 12 9.06 11.84 37.57
CA ARG A 12 8.34 11.40 36.36
C ARG A 12 8.55 12.26 35.11
N SER A 13 9.43 13.27 35.15
CA SER A 13 9.80 14.05 33.96
C SER A 13 10.74 13.26 33.04
N LEU A 14 10.70 13.55 31.74
CA LEU A 14 11.64 12.99 30.76
C LEU A 14 12.92 13.83 30.72
N ILE A 15 14.07 13.15 30.67
CA ILE A 15 15.38 13.79 30.57
C ILE A 15 16.21 13.16 29.44
N HIS A 16 16.88 14.01 28.65
CA HIS A 16 17.81 13.58 27.62
C HIS A 16 19.18 13.26 28.23
N SER A 17 19.89 12.28 27.67
CA SER A 17 21.16 11.77 28.19
C SER A 17 22.26 12.83 28.29
N LEU A 18 22.28 13.80 27.37
CA LEU A 18 23.21 14.95 27.40
C LEU A 18 22.94 15.91 28.58
N THR A 19 21.67 16.10 28.94
CA THR A 19 21.28 16.92 30.09
C THR A 19 21.53 16.15 31.38
N ALA A 20 21.22 14.85 31.39
CA ALA A 20 21.48 13.95 32.50
C ALA A 20 22.98 13.82 32.81
N SER A 21 23.87 13.84 31.80
CA SER A 21 25.32 13.80 32.01
C SER A 21 25.90 15.05 32.66
N LYS A 22 25.18 16.17 32.61
CA LYS A 22 25.56 17.42 33.27
C LYS A 22 25.03 17.51 34.72
N ARG A 23 24.04 16.67 35.07
CA ARG A 23 23.50 16.54 36.43
C ARG A 23 24.26 15.46 37.22
N CYS A 24 24.18 15.52 38.55
CA CYS A 24 24.90 14.62 39.45
C CYS A 24 24.62 13.14 39.15
N LYS A 25 25.66 12.29 39.12
CA LYS A 25 25.62 10.87 38.68
C LYS A 25 24.76 9.93 39.57
N LYS A 26 24.19 10.42 40.67
CA LYS A 26 23.48 9.61 41.68
C LYS A 26 21.97 9.49 41.45
N THR A 27 21.40 10.14 40.42
CA THR A 27 19.97 10.03 40.11
C THR A 27 19.63 8.68 39.50
N LYS A 28 18.56 8.03 39.98
CA LYS A 28 17.99 6.82 39.35
C LYS A 28 17.18 7.23 38.12
N TYR A 29 17.26 6.41 37.08
CA TYR A 29 16.57 6.64 35.81
C TYR A 29 15.77 5.40 35.44
N TRP A 30 14.63 5.60 34.78
CA TRP A 30 13.77 4.53 34.31
C TRP A 30 13.54 4.63 32.80
N CYS A 31 13.49 3.47 32.14
CA CYS A 31 13.10 3.39 30.74
C CYS A 31 11.65 3.89 30.59
N PRO A 32 11.36 4.86 29.71
CA PRO A 32 10.00 5.33 29.50
C PRO A 32 9.09 4.28 28.84
N ASP A 33 9.67 3.24 28.25
CA ASP A 33 8.94 2.25 27.45
C ASP A 33 8.61 0.98 28.26
N CYS A 34 9.48 0.61 29.21
CA CYS A 34 9.27 -0.57 30.04
C CYS A 34 9.24 -0.32 31.55
N ASP A 35 9.39 0.93 31.98
CA ASP A 35 9.48 1.33 33.39
C ASP A 35 10.57 0.59 34.18
N GLN A 36 11.50 -0.08 33.50
CA GLN A 36 12.62 -0.78 34.13
C GLN A 36 13.79 0.19 34.41
N PRO A 37 14.60 -0.08 35.45
CA PRO A 37 15.77 0.73 35.77
C PRO A 37 16.81 0.77 34.64
N VAL A 38 17.28 1.99 34.33
CA VAL A 38 18.36 2.23 33.36
C VAL A 38 19.51 2.99 34.02
N ARG A 39 20.72 2.77 33.53
CA ARG A 39 21.96 3.39 34.01
C ARG A 39 22.50 4.34 32.95
N LEU A 40 22.77 5.58 33.34
CA LEU A 40 23.46 6.54 32.50
C LEU A 40 24.93 6.12 32.30
N LYS A 41 25.31 5.88 31.05
CA LYS A 41 26.68 5.63 30.59
C LYS A 41 27.24 6.92 30.01
N THR A 42 28.37 7.34 30.55
CA THR A 42 29.14 8.52 30.12
C THR A 42 30.60 8.13 30.00
N GLY A 43 31.29 8.57 28.96
CA GLY A 43 32.71 8.28 28.75
C GLY A 43 33.34 9.27 27.78
N VAL A 44 34.67 9.42 27.84
CA VAL A 44 35.44 10.43 27.07
C VAL A 44 35.27 10.25 25.55
N LYS A 45 35.08 9.02 25.07
CA LYS A 45 34.87 8.69 23.65
C LYS A 45 33.46 8.19 23.33
N VAL A 46 32.51 8.32 24.25
CA VAL A 46 31.18 7.70 24.14
C VAL A 46 30.09 8.72 24.42
N ARG A 47 29.23 8.96 23.42
CA ARG A 47 28.05 9.83 23.57
C ARG A 47 27.22 9.37 24.77
N PRO A 48 26.86 10.27 25.70
CA PRO A 48 26.02 9.92 26.85
C PRO A 48 24.75 9.20 26.41
N HIS A 49 24.43 8.09 27.07
CA HIS A 49 23.23 7.29 26.81
C HIS A 49 22.85 6.50 28.05
N PHE A 50 21.59 6.06 28.13
CA PHE A 50 21.10 5.14 29.13
C PHE A 50 21.16 3.70 28.60
N ALA A 51 21.50 2.76 29.49
CA ALA A 51 21.50 1.34 29.20
C ALA A 51 20.74 0.61 30.32
N HIS A 52 19.92 -0.37 29.97
CA HIS A 52 19.19 -1.15 30.98
C HIS A 52 20.13 -1.90 31.93
N ILE A 53 19.76 -1.95 33.22
CA ILE A 53 20.53 -2.67 34.25
C ILE A 53 20.32 -4.18 34.13
N HIS A 54 19.10 -4.60 33.79
CA HIS A 54 18.75 -5.98 33.43
C HIS A 54 18.26 -6.01 31.98
N SER A 55 18.35 -7.14 31.28
CA SER A 55 17.82 -7.26 29.92
C SER A 55 16.30 -7.03 29.93
N CYS A 56 15.88 -5.80 29.63
CA CYS A 56 14.47 -5.46 29.42
C CYS A 56 14.01 -6.21 28.16
N SER A 57 13.18 -7.23 28.35
CA SER A 57 12.46 -7.95 27.29
C SER A 57 11.49 -7.05 26.53
N SER A 58 11.19 -5.87 27.07
CA SER A 58 10.21 -4.90 26.59
C SER A 58 10.78 -3.76 25.72
N SER A 59 12.04 -3.88 25.26
CA SER A 59 12.51 -3.15 24.06
C SER A 59 13.09 -4.15 23.04
N GLY A 60 12.32 -5.20 22.72
CA GLY A 60 12.68 -6.29 21.82
C GLY A 60 12.71 -5.90 20.33
N GLU A 61 13.36 -4.79 19.97
CA GLU A 61 13.60 -4.50 18.56
C GLU A 61 14.47 -5.57 17.93
N SER A 62 14.03 -6.07 16.78
CA SER A 62 14.79 -7.10 16.06
C SER A 62 16.11 -6.54 15.54
N ARG A 63 17.10 -7.43 15.37
CA ARG A 63 18.38 -7.06 14.73
C ARG A 63 18.18 -6.45 13.34
N TRP A 64 17.15 -6.88 12.60
CA TRP A 64 16.81 -6.29 11.31
C TRP A 64 16.33 -4.84 11.47
N HIS A 65 15.44 -4.57 12.41
CA HIS A 65 14.88 -3.23 12.64
C HIS A 65 16.02 -2.24 12.99
N GLN A 66 16.88 -2.61 13.94
CA GLN A 66 18.04 -1.78 14.32
C GLN A 66 18.99 -1.52 13.14
N ALA A 67 19.26 -2.55 12.33
CA ALA A 67 20.12 -2.43 11.16
C ALA A 67 19.49 -1.54 10.07
N ALA A 68 18.19 -1.66 9.82
CA ALA A 68 17.47 -0.83 8.86
C ALA A 68 17.52 0.65 9.25
N LYS A 69 17.24 0.99 10.52
CA LYS A 69 17.36 2.37 11.04
C LYS A 69 18.77 2.92 10.85
N LEU A 70 19.78 2.14 11.20
CA LEU A 70 21.17 2.55 11.07
C LEU A 70 21.57 2.77 9.60
N THR A 71 21.14 1.90 8.69
CA THR A 71 21.39 2.05 7.25
C THR A 71 20.76 3.35 6.72
N LEU A 72 19.51 3.64 7.07
CA LEU A 72 18.82 4.87 6.67
C LEU A 72 19.49 6.11 7.28
N TYR A 73 19.80 6.09 8.58
CA TYR A 73 20.50 7.19 9.26
C TYR A 73 21.82 7.53 8.56
N LYS A 74 22.64 6.52 8.24
CA LYS A 74 23.91 6.71 7.53
C LYS A 74 23.71 7.31 6.15
N LEU A 75 22.79 6.74 5.37
CA LEU A 75 22.46 7.23 4.03
C LEU A 75 22.11 8.72 4.05
N PHE A 76 21.20 9.14 4.93
CA PHE A 76 20.77 10.54 4.99
C PHE A 76 21.86 11.46 5.58
N SER A 77 22.65 10.97 6.54
CA SER A 77 23.76 11.73 7.14
C SER A 77 24.86 12.04 6.12
N GLU A 78 25.19 11.08 5.26
CA GLU A 78 26.22 11.22 4.21
C GLU A 78 25.88 12.34 3.21
N GLN A 79 24.61 12.76 3.15
CA GLN A 79 24.12 13.77 2.23
C GLN A 79 23.85 15.12 2.89
N GLN A 80 24.41 15.31 4.09
CA GLN A 80 24.33 16.56 4.84
C GLN A 80 22.89 17.01 5.17
N LEU A 81 21.94 16.08 5.15
CA LEU A 81 20.57 16.33 5.59
C LEU A 81 20.48 16.33 7.11
N PHE A 82 19.52 17.08 7.65
CA PHE A 82 19.18 16.93 9.06
C PHE A 82 18.48 15.59 9.27
N VAL A 83 19.12 14.71 10.05
CA VAL A 83 18.60 13.37 10.36
C VAL A 83 18.73 13.06 11.85
N ALA A 84 17.69 12.46 12.41
CA ALA A 84 17.65 12.01 13.80
C ALA A 84 16.96 10.65 13.91
N THR A 85 17.54 9.72 14.66
CA THR A 85 16.87 8.47 15.05
C THR A 85 16.17 8.63 16.38
N GLU A 86 15.08 7.89 16.62
CA GLU A 86 14.30 7.97 17.87
C GLU A 86 13.81 9.39 18.17
N HIS A 87 13.49 10.15 17.12
CA HIS A 87 13.13 11.55 17.25
C HIS A 87 11.71 11.66 17.83
N PHE A 88 11.59 12.21 19.03
CA PHE A 88 10.29 12.42 19.65
C PHE A 88 9.59 13.63 19.03
N LEU A 89 8.40 13.42 18.49
CA LEU A 89 7.50 14.46 17.98
C LEU A 89 6.41 14.73 19.03
N PRO A 90 6.52 15.80 19.85
CA PRO A 90 5.61 16.02 20.97
C PRO A 90 4.15 16.17 20.55
N ARG A 91 3.90 16.82 19.39
CA ARG A 91 2.55 16.97 18.82
C ARG A 91 1.91 15.63 18.45
N ALA A 92 2.72 14.65 18.04
CA ALA A 92 2.28 13.30 17.70
C ALA A 92 2.25 12.37 18.93
N GLY A 93 2.95 12.72 20.02
CA GLY A 93 3.19 11.81 21.14
C GLY A 93 3.96 10.54 20.75
N ARG A 94 4.71 10.58 19.63
CA ARG A 94 5.42 9.42 19.06
C ARG A 94 6.90 9.65 18.87
N ARG A 95 7.65 8.55 18.82
CA ARG A 95 9.06 8.53 18.42
C ARG A 95 9.14 7.97 17.01
N ALA A 96 9.69 8.77 16.11
CA ALA A 96 10.02 8.34 14.76
C ALA A 96 11.29 7.50 14.78
N ASP A 97 11.26 6.36 14.11
CA ASP A 97 12.42 5.49 13.89
C ASP A 97 13.58 6.27 13.25
N VAL A 98 13.32 6.94 12.12
CA VAL A 98 14.24 7.88 11.46
C VAL A 98 13.47 9.10 10.97
N TYR A 99 13.84 10.28 11.47
CA TYR A 99 13.32 11.58 11.06
C TYR A 99 14.33 12.27 10.16
N VAL A 100 13.88 12.81 9.03
CA VAL A 100 14.71 13.49 8.03
C VAL A 100 14.05 14.80 7.63
N THR A 101 14.81 15.88 7.47
CA THR A 101 14.31 17.10 6.81
C THR A 101 14.93 17.23 5.42
N LEU A 102 14.08 17.24 4.39
CA LEU A 102 14.47 17.38 2.99
C LEU A 102 13.79 18.60 2.38
N HIS A 103 14.56 19.56 1.87
CA HIS A 103 14.08 20.87 1.38
C HIS A 103 13.11 21.58 2.34
N GLY A 104 13.40 21.54 3.64
CA GLY A 104 12.55 22.14 4.68
C GLY A 104 11.26 21.36 4.98
N LYS A 105 11.01 20.23 4.33
CA LYS A 105 9.87 19.35 4.59
C LYS A 105 10.30 18.13 5.43
N PRO A 106 9.61 17.82 6.53
CA PRO A 106 9.97 16.69 7.37
C PRO A 106 9.35 15.38 6.89
N TYR A 107 10.15 14.32 6.99
CA TYR A 107 9.82 12.95 6.62
C TYR A 107 10.14 12.01 7.78
N VAL A 108 9.28 11.02 7.99
CA VAL A 108 9.48 9.94 8.96
C VAL A 108 9.55 8.62 8.22
N PHE A 109 10.62 7.85 8.46
CA PHE A 109 10.78 6.50 7.96
C PHE A 109 10.56 5.49 9.08
N GLU A 110 9.47 4.73 9.04
CA GLU A 110 9.13 3.68 10.01
C GLU A 110 9.58 2.30 9.48
N CYS A 111 10.40 1.60 10.25
CA CYS A 111 10.90 0.28 9.93
C CYS A 111 9.99 -0.80 10.55
N GLN A 112 9.27 -1.56 9.72
CA GLN A 112 8.31 -2.54 10.23
C GLN A 112 8.56 -3.97 9.70
N ALA A 113 8.83 -4.90 10.63
CA ALA A 113 9.05 -6.32 10.32
C ALA A 113 7.85 -7.21 10.68
N SER A 114 7.16 -6.91 11.77
CA SER A 114 6.04 -7.70 12.28
C SER A 114 4.70 -7.15 11.83
N SER A 115 3.68 -8.00 11.79
CA SER A 115 2.30 -7.58 11.52
C SER A 115 1.81 -6.53 12.51
N ILE A 116 1.10 -5.52 12.01
CA ILE A 116 0.34 -4.54 12.79
C ILE A 116 -1.05 -4.40 12.19
N SER A 117 -2.00 -3.91 13.00
CA SER A 117 -3.36 -3.69 12.54
C SER A 117 -3.44 -2.50 11.58
N GLN A 118 -4.49 -2.46 10.77
CA GLN A 118 -4.71 -1.34 9.83
C GLN A 118 -4.97 -0.05 10.61
N GLU A 119 -5.68 -0.16 11.73
CA GLU A 119 -5.98 0.92 12.64
C GLU A 119 -4.70 1.56 13.19
N GLU A 120 -3.71 0.76 13.60
CA GLU A 120 -2.43 1.28 14.12
C GLU A 120 -1.59 1.93 13.00
N MET A 121 -1.59 1.36 11.79
CA MET A 121 -0.94 2.02 10.64
C MET A 121 -1.55 3.39 10.34
N ASN A 122 -2.88 3.46 10.31
CA ASN A 122 -3.61 4.70 10.05
C ASN A 122 -3.37 5.72 11.16
N LYS A 123 -3.37 5.27 12.42
CA LYS A 123 -3.08 6.11 13.58
C LYS A 123 -1.69 6.71 13.49
N ARG A 124 -0.65 5.92 13.22
CA ARG A 124 0.72 6.41 13.01
C ARG A 124 0.81 7.43 11.88
N LYS A 125 0.17 7.15 10.76
CA LYS A 125 0.12 8.07 9.62
C LYS A 125 -0.50 9.41 10.04
N GLN A 126 -1.66 9.38 10.69
CA GLN A 126 -2.36 10.57 11.16
C GLN A 126 -1.53 11.36 12.18
N ASP A 127 -0.90 10.67 13.15
CA ASP A 127 -0.10 11.31 14.19
C ASP A 127 1.09 12.08 13.57
N TYR A 128 1.76 11.51 12.56
CA TYR A 128 2.86 12.21 11.86
C TYR A 128 2.36 13.31 10.92
N GLU A 129 1.25 13.11 10.20
CA GLU A 129 0.64 14.14 9.35
C GLU A 129 0.23 15.37 10.18
N GLN A 130 -0.34 15.18 11.37
CA GLN A 130 -0.69 16.27 12.31
C GLN A 130 0.55 16.99 12.86
N ALA A 131 1.69 16.30 12.96
CA ALA A 131 2.97 16.89 13.29
C ALA A 131 3.66 17.57 12.08
N GLY A 132 3.04 17.55 10.89
CA GLY A 132 3.53 18.17 9.67
C GLY A 132 4.55 17.32 8.91
N ALA A 133 4.72 16.05 9.26
CA ALA A 133 5.69 15.14 8.65
C ALA A 133 5.04 14.07 7.78
N GLU A 134 5.65 13.74 6.64
CA GLU A 134 5.20 12.66 5.76
C GLU A 134 5.78 11.31 6.18
N LEU A 135 4.93 10.31 6.32
CA LEU A 135 5.31 8.96 6.73
C LEU A 135 5.64 8.06 5.52
N ILE A 136 6.82 7.43 5.56
CA ILE A 136 7.27 6.40 4.62
C ILE A 136 7.54 5.11 5.39
N TRP A 137 6.91 4.02 4.95
CA TRP A 137 7.10 2.70 5.54
C TRP A 137 8.24 1.95 4.85
N ILE A 138 9.17 1.40 5.64
CA ILE A 138 10.23 0.51 5.20
C ILE A 138 9.97 -0.89 5.77
N LEU A 139 9.62 -1.84 4.90
CA LEU A 139 9.24 -3.18 5.32
C LEU A 139 10.40 -4.17 5.24
N MET A 140 10.33 -5.25 6.02
CA MET A 140 11.25 -6.37 5.87
C MET A 140 10.99 -7.11 4.54
N PRO A 141 12.02 -7.34 3.70
CA PRO A 141 11.84 -8.01 2.42
C PRO A 141 11.53 -9.49 2.61
N VAL A 142 10.56 -9.98 1.85
CA VAL A 142 10.19 -11.41 1.78
C VAL A 142 10.83 -12.14 0.60
N THR A 143 11.42 -11.39 -0.35
CA THR A 143 12.06 -11.92 -1.55
C THR A 143 13.28 -11.08 -1.89
N ARG A 144 14.22 -11.64 -2.67
CA ARG A 144 15.33 -10.90 -3.30
C ARG A 144 15.15 -10.77 -4.81
N LYS A 145 14.08 -11.35 -5.37
CA LYS A 145 13.84 -11.38 -6.81
C LYS A 145 13.41 -9.99 -7.32
N THR A 146 13.85 -9.68 -8.52
CA THR A 146 13.49 -8.49 -9.30
C THR A 146 12.52 -8.90 -10.43
N GLY A 147 11.77 -7.95 -10.97
CA GLY A 147 10.82 -8.17 -12.07
C GLY A 147 9.39 -8.37 -11.59
N VAL A 148 8.55 -8.95 -12.44
CA VAL A 148 7.14 -9.21 -12.12
C VAL A 148 7.03 -10.34 -11.08
N GLN A 149 6.43 -10.03 -9.93
CA GLN A 149 6.24 -10.97 -8.83
C GLN A 149 4.76 -11.04 -8.43
N ARG A 150 4.30 -12.24 -8.09
CA ARG A 150 3.01 -12.44 -7.44
C ARG A 150 3.23 -12.55 -5.94
N GLN A 151 2.54 -11.70 -5.17
CA GLN A 151 2.77 -11.56 -3.73
C GLN A 151 1.46 -11.66 -2.97
N SER A 152 1.52 -12.20 -1.75
CA SER A 152 0.40 -12.11 -0.81
C SER A 152 0.22 -10.67 -0.35
N VAL A 153 -1.03 -10.24 -0.27
CA VAL A 153 -1.44 -8.91 0.18
C VAL A 153 -1.63 -8.95 1.68
N THR A 154 -0.78 -8.24 2.43
CA THR A 154 -0.89 -8.11 3.89
C THR A 154 -1.34 -6.71 4.26
N VAL A 155 -1.84 -6.52 5.48
CA VAL A 155 -2.15 -5.19 6.04
C VAL A 155 -0.94 -4.26 5.93
N LEU A 156 0.24 -4.75 6.30
CA LEU A 156 1.51 -4.03 6.16
C LEU A 156 1.77 -3.52 4.74
N LYS A 157 1.71 -4.41 3.75
CA LYS A 157 2.00 -4.03 2.35
C LYS A 157 0.98 -3.02 1.83
N ARG A 158 -0.30 -3.19 2.17
CA ARG A 158 -1.36 -2.24 1.78
C ARG A 158 -1.13 -0.88 2.43
N GLY A 159 -0.97 -0.83 3.75
CA GLY A 159 -0.76 0.41 4.49
C GLY A 159 0.55 1.12 4.16
N ALA A 160 1.54 0.40 3.65
CA ALA A 160 2.83 0.94 3.24
C ALA A 160 2.83 1.58 1.85
N LEU A 161 1.74 1.47 1.08
CA LEU A 161 1.67 2.06 -0.25
C LEU A 161 1.71 3.58 -0.17
N TRP A 162 2.69 4.14 -0.87
CA TRP A 162 2.79 5.55 -1.14
C TRP A 162 1.80 5.97 -2.24
N PRO A 163 0.94 6.98 -1.99
CA PRO A 163 -0.04 7.43 -2.97
C PRO A 163 0.67 8.20 -4.10
N SER A 164 0.76 7.57 -5.28
CA SER A 164 1.25 8.20 -6.51
C SER A 164 0.62 7.52 -7.72
N SER A 165 0.75 8.11 -8.91
CA SER A 165 0.16 7.60 -10.17
C SER A 165 0.40 6.12 -10.43
N THR A 166 1.48 5.58 -9.89
CA THR A 166 1.72 4.14 -9.80
C THR A 166 2.12 3.85 -8.35
N PRO A 167 1.19 3.42 -7.48
CA PRO A 167 1.50 3.22 -6.08
C PRO A 167 2.65 2.24 -5.86
N TYR A 168 3.41 2.51 -4.81
CA TYR A 168 4.58 1.69 -4.47
C TYR A 168 4.86 1.66 -2.97
N TYR A 169 5.58 0.65 -2.51
CA TYR A 169 6.14 0.59 -1.16
C TYR A 169 7.59 0.11 -1.19
N TRP A 170 8.28 0.26 -0.06
CA TRP A 170 9.70 -0.06 0.08
C TRP A 170 9.94 -1.28 0.96
N THR A 171 10.92 -2.09 0.57
CA THR A 171 11.55 -3.06 1.46
C THR A 171 13.06 -2.85 1.52
N LEU A 172 13.67 -3.13 2.66
CA LEU A 172 15.11 -2.95 2.86
C LEU A 172 15.77 -4.20 3.44
N ASN A 173 16.80 -4.70 2.75
CA ASN A 173 17.75 -5.66 3.30
C ASN A 173 19.02 -4.91 3.73
N PRO A 174 19.20 -4.59 5.02
CA PRO A 174 20.35 -3.85 5.50
C PRO A 174 21.65 -4.68 5.47
N GLN A 175 21.58 -6.01 5.54
CA GLN A 175 22.77 -6.87 5.45
C GLN A 175 23.41 -6.83 4.06
N SER A 176 22.60 -6.81 3.01
CA SER A 176 23.08 -6.73 1.62
C SER A 176 23.04 -5.32 1.03
N ASN A 177 22.62 -4.31 1.80
CA ASN A 177 22.39 -2.95 1.31
C ASN A 177 21.48 -2.87 0.07
N ILE A 178 20.48 -3.77 0.00
CA ILE A 178 19.53 -3.80 -1.11
C ILE A 178 18.22 -3.17 -0.66
N LEU A 179 17.83 -2.11 -1.36
CA LEU A 179 16.51 -1.51 -1.28
C LEU A 179 15.67 -2.02 -2.44
N GLN A 180 14.42 -2.39 -2.21
CA GLN A 180 13.51 -2.76 -3.29
C GLN A 180 12.27 -1.87 -3.31
N ARG A 181 11.91 -1.40 -4.50
CA ARG A 181 10.62 -0.79 -4.77
C ARG A 181 9.66 -1.85 -5.29
N HIS A 182 8.50 -1.93 -4.68
CA HIS A 182 7.39 -2.75 -5.13
C HIS A 182 6.32 -1.83 -5.69
N SER A 183 6.00 -1.91 -6.99
CA SER A 183 5.17 -0.91 -7.68
C SER A 183 4.11 -1.51 -8.59
N GLY A 184 3.04 -0.74 -8.81
CA GLY A 184 2.00 -1.06 -9.80
C GLY A 184 1.08 -2.21 -9.41
N CYS A 185 0.90 -2.45 -8.11
CA CYS A 185 0.14 -3.57 -7.55
C CYS A 185 -1.23 -3.76 -8.25
N SER A 186 -1.35 -4.81 -9.07
CA SER A 186 -2.60 -5.22 -9.73
C SER A 186 -3.18 -6.43 -9.00
N SER A 187 -4.32 -6.24 -8.34
CA SER A 187 -4.96 -7.31 -7.59
C SER A 187 -5.71 -8.29 -8.47
N ASP A 188 -5.34 -9.57 -8.36
CA ASP A 188 -6.08 -10.69 -8.96
C ASP A 188 -7.10 -11.28 -7.95
N SER A 189 -6.90 -11.03 -6.64
CA SER A 189 -7.82 -11.39 -5.55
C SER A 189 -7.53 -10.54 -4.30
N PRO A 190 -8.38 -10.58 -3.26
CA PRO A 190 -8.10 -9.96 -1.97
C PRO A 190 -6.82 -10.44 -1.28
N ALA A 191 -6.38 -11.66 -1.59
CA ALA A 191 -5.22 -12.28 -0.96
C ALA A 191 -3.92 -12.07 -1.75
N TYR A 192 -3.99 -11.78 -3.05
CA TYR A 192 -2.82 -11.70 -3.92
C TYR A 192 -2.90 -10.55 -4.93
N TRP A 193 -1.77 -9.87 -5.12
CA TRP A 193 -1.55 -8.98 -6.25
C TRP A 193 -0.33 -9.41 -7.06
N THR A 194 -0.25 -8.89 -8.28
CA THR A 194 0.94 -8.92 -9.11
C THR A 194 1.56 -7.54 -9.09
N GLU A 195 2.86 -7.45 -8.87
CA GLU A 195 3.60 -6.20 -8.76
C GLU A 195 4.92 -6.28 -9.52
N PHE A 196 5.52 -5.12 -9.80
CA PHE A 196 6.87 -5.04 -10.33
C PHE A 196 7.85 -4.65 -9.23
N VAL A 197 8.84 -5.53 -9.00
CA VAL A 197 9.90 -5.33 -8.00
C VAL A 197 11.15 -4.84 -8.69
N ARG A 198 11.68 -3.68 -8.28
CA ARG A 198 12.97 -3.18 -8.75
C ARG A 198 13.92 -3.07 -7.57
N SER A 199 15.14 -3.61 -7.73
CA SER A 199 16.16 -3.63 -6.68
C SER A 199 17.23 -2.58 -6.95
N PHE A 200 17.71 -1.96 -5.88
CA PHE A 200 18.69 -0.88 -5.89
C PHE A 200 19.72 -1.13 -4.80
N ARG A 201 20.96 -0.70 -5.04
CA ARG A 201 21.96 -0.59 -3.98
C ARG A 201 21.71 0.72 -3.25
N ILE A 202 21.29 0.65 -1.99
CA ILE A 202 20.83 1.82 -1.24
C ILE A 202 21.91 2.90 -1.12
N LYS A 203 23.17 2.50 -0.94
CA LYS A 203 24.33 3.39 -0.84
C LYS A 203 24.61 4.20 -2.11
N ASP A 204 24.12 3.75 -3.26
CA ASP A 204 24.34 4.40 -4.55
C ASP A 204 23.15 5.34 -4.90
N GLN A 205 22.19 5.54 -3.99
CA GLN A 205 21.00 6.35 -4.22
C GLN A 205 21.04 7.70 -3.47
N ASP A 206 20.40 8.70 -4.04
CA ASP A 206 20.12 10.01 -3.44
C ASP A 206 18.85 9.92 -2.53
N PRO A 207 18.80 10.46 -1.30
CA PRO A 207 17.63 10.70 -0.48
C PRO A 207 16.45 11.32 -1.22
N GLU A 208 16.70 12.26 -2.14
CA GLU A 208 15.64 12.82 -2.99
C GLU A 208 14.92 11.71 -3.77
N TRP A 209 15.63 10.64 -4.12
CA TRP A 209 15.12 9.50 -4.87
C TRP A 209 13.99 8.77 -4.15
N PHE A 210 14.00 8.68 -2.81
CA PHE A 210 12.94 8.00 -2.03
C PHE A 210 11.57 8.69 -2.21
N ILE A 211 11.58 10.01 -2.39
CA ILE A 211 10.42 10.88 -2.31
C ILE A 211 9.99 11.39 -3.69
N ARG A 212 10.94 11.68 -4.58
CA ARG A 212 10.68 12.23 -5.92
C ARG A 212 10.41 11.18 -7.00
N GLN A 213 10.77 9.91 -6.78
CA GLN A 213 10.48 8.86 -7.75
C GLN A 213 8.97 8.60 -7.83
N ARG A 214 8.32 9.15 -8.85
CA ARG A 214 7.10 8.54 -9.38
C ARG A 214 7.50 7.18 -9.93
N ALA A 215 6.87 6.10 -9.45
CA ALA A 215 7.08 4.82 -10.11
C ALA A 215 6.59 4.97 -11.56
N PRO A 216 7.41 4.62 -12.56
CA PRO A 216 6.98 4.68 -13.95
C PRO A 216 5.90 3.61 -14.17
N VAL A 217 5.01 3.88 -15.12
CA VAL A 217 4.11 2.84 -15.63
C VAL A 217 4.95 1.66 -16.12
N CYS A 218 4.68 0.47 -15.59
CA CYS A 218 5.47 -0.72 -15.87
C CYS A 218 4.82 -1.56 -16.98
N ARG A 219 5.30 -1.41 -18.21
CA ARG A 219 4.80 -2.18 -19.38
C ARG A 219 4.96 -3.69 -19.20
N GLU A 220 6.01 -4.13 -18.52
CA GLU A 220 6.23 -5.55 -18.21
C GLU A 220 5.13 -6.11 -17.31
N LEU A 221 4.74 -5.35 -16.28
CA LEU A 221 3.67 -5.72 -15.37
C LEU A 221 2.33 -5.78 -16.09
N ASP A 222 2.01 -4.75 -16.87
CA ASP A 222 0.80 -4.70 -17.69
C ASP A 222 0.71 -5.89 -18.66
N SER A 223 1.83 -6.21 -19.33
CA SER A 223 1.90 -7.36 -20.23
C SER A 223 1.71 -8.70 -19.49
N ALA A 224 2.31 -8.85 -18.30
CA ALA A 224 2.17 -10.05 -17.49
C ALA A 224 0.75 -10.24 -16.95
N VAL A 225 0.13 -9.17 -16.44
CA VAL A 225 -1.27 -9.18 -15.96
C VAL A 225 -2.20 -9.54 -17.10
N ARG A 226 -2.04 -8.91 -18.27
CA ARG A 226 -2.81 -9.21 -19.49
C ARG A 226 -2.68 -10.67 -19.92
N THR A 227 -1.44 -11.18 -19.97
CA THR A 227 -1.17 -12.57 -20.40
C THR A 227 -1.76 -13.57 -19.41
N GLY A 228 -1.59 -13.32 -18.11
CA GLY A 228 -2.17 -14.14 -17.05
C GLY A 228 -3.70 -14.13 -17.09
N TRP A 229 -4.31 -12.98 -17.33
CA TRP A 229 -5.75 -12.86 -17.53
C TRP A 229 -6.25 -13.65 -18.74
N ARG A 230 -5.65 -13.47 -19.92
CA ARG A 230 -6.03 -14.20 -21.15
C ARG A 230 -6.00 -15.70 -20.97
N ARG A 231 -4.96 -16.22 -20.30
CA ARG A 231 -4.84 -17.65 -20.00
C ARG A 231 -5.94 -18.16 -19.06
N ARG A 232 -6.37 -17.34 -18.10
CA ARG A 232 -7.39 -17.70 -17.10
C ARG A 232 -8.82 -17.36 -17.55
N ALA A 233 -9.00 -16.53 -18.57
CA ALA A 233 -10.31 -16.09 -19.03
C ALA A 233 -11.25 -17.27 -19.35
N PRO A 234 -10.83 -18.27 -20.14
CA PRO A 234 -11.70 -19.35 -20.63
C PRO A 234 -12.15 -20.39 -19.60
N SER A 235 -11.61 -20.39 -18.38
CA SER A 235 -11.90 -21.45 -17.38
C SER A 235 -12.35 -20.90 -16.03
N HIS A 236 -12.28 -19.60 -15.82
CA HIS A 236 -12.56 -19.00 -14.52
C HIS A 236 -14.05 -18.93 -14.19
N ARG A 237 -14.94 -18.68 -15.17
CA ARG A 237 -16.39 -18.74 -14.95
C ARG A 237 -16.86 -20.15 -14.56
N MET A 238 -16.13 -21.16 -15.05
CA MET A 238 -16.34 -22.58 -14.72
C MET A 238 -15.70 -22.99 -13.40
N ARG A 239 -14.88 -22.12 -12.78
CA ARG A 239 -14.20 -22.44 -11.54
C ARG A 239 -15.24 -22.51 -10.43
N ARG A 240 -15.39 -23.70 -9.83
CA ARG A 240 -16.12 -23.85 -8.57
C ARG A 240 -15.36 -23.06 -7.51
N PHE A 241 -15.91 -21.92 -7.09
CA PHE A 241 -15.37 -21.20 -5.95
C PHE A 241 -15.49 -22.11 -4.73
N LYS A 242 -14.34 -22.47 -4.14
CA LYS A 242 -14.34 -23.16 -2.85
C LYS A 242 -14.85 -22.17 -1.80
N HIS A 243 -15.55 -22.64 -0.77
CA HIS A 243 -16.05 -21.81 0.34
C HIS A 243 -14.96 -20.97 1.04
N SER A 244 -13.68 -21.26 0.82
CA SER A 244 -12.54 -20.50 1.35
C SER A 244 -12.04 -19.36 0.44
N ASP A 245 -12.59 -19.17 -0.76
CA ASP A 245 -12.16 -18.11 -1.68
C ASP A 245 -12.97 -16.83 -1.45
N LEU A 246 -12.38 -15.85 -0.77
CA LEU A 246 -13.02 -14.56 -0.47
C LEU A 246 -13.50 -13.83 -1.73
N SER A 247 -12.76 -13.91 -2.85
CA SER A 247 -13.22 -13.31 -4.12
C SER A 247 -14.55 -13.93 -4.57
N GLY A 248 -14.63 -15.26 -4.52
CA GLY A 248 -15.83 -16.00 -4.87
C GLY A 248 -17.00 -15.62 -3.98
N MET A 249 -16.80 -15.65 -2.67
CA MET A 249 -17.84 -15.28 -1.71
C MET A 249 -18.39 -13.86 -1.96
N LEU A 250 -17.52 -12.87 -2.18
CA LEU A 250 -17.94 -11.50 -2.45
C LEU A 250 -18.72 -11.37 -3.76
N LEU A 251 -18.29 -12.05 -4.81
CA LEU A 251 -19.00 -12.04 -6.09
C LEU A 251 -20.36 -12.74 -5.99
N HIS A 252 -20.41 -13.88 -5.32
CA HIS A 252 -21.66 -14.62 -5.09
C HIS A 252 -22.66 -13.79 -4.27
N GLN A 253 -22.20 -13.15 -3.20
CA GLN A 253 -23.02 -12.25 -2.39
C GLN A 253 -23.55 -11.09 -3.24
N LEU A 254 -22.67 -10.42 -3.98
CA LEU A 254 -23.06 -9.34 -4.89
C LEU A 254 -24.13 -9.78 -5.89
N LEU A 255 -23.98 -10.95 -6.52
CA LEU A 255 -24.98 -11.44 -7.47
C LEU A 255 -26.29 -11.81 -6.80
N ALA A 256 -26.24 -12.41 -5.60
CA ALA A 256 -27.43 -12.75 -4.82
C ALA A 256 -28.23 -11.52 -4.40
N ASP A 257 -27.56 -10.44 -3.98
CA ASP A 257 -28.19 -9.15 -3.62
C ASP A 257 -29.01 -8.57 -4.79
N PHE A 258 -28.59 -8.85 -6.02
CA PHE A 258 -29.29 -8.46 -7.25
C PHE A 258 -30.18 -9.57 -7.86
N ARG A 259 -30.38 -10.67 -7.14
CA ARG A 259 -31.16 -11.86 -7.56
C ARG A 259 -30.68 -12.47 -8.90
N LEU A 260 -29.37 -12.48 -9.10
CA LEU A 260 -28.72 -13.07 -10.28
C LEU A 260 -28.08 -14.42 -9.92
N PRO A 261 -28.07 -15.38 -10.87
CA PRO A 261 -27.37 -16.65 -10.63
C PRO A 261 -25.85 -16.43 -10.56
N PRO A 262 -25.09 -17.33 -9.91
CA PRO A 262 -23.64 -17.16 -9.68
C PRO A 262 -22.76 -16.91 -10.91
N HIS A 263 -23.23 -17.31 -12.09
CA HIS A 263 -22.51 -17.15 -13.34
C HIS A 263 -22.96 -15.92 -14.13
N ALA A 264 -23.99 -15.17 -13.71
CA ALA A 264 -24.56 -14.05 -14.46
C ALA A 264 -23.87 -12.72 -14.17
N TYR A 265 -22.56 -12.67 -14.40
CA TYR A 265 -21.81 -11.40 -14.46
C TYR A 265 -21.31 -11.12 -15.90
N PRO A 266 -21.24 -9.84 -16.32
CA PRO A 266 -20.86 -9.49 -17.69
C PRO A 266 -19.43 -9.93 -18.05
N ALA A 267 -19.18 -10.36 -19.28
CA ALA A 267 -17.83 -10.64 -19.77
C ALA A 267 -16.92 -9.40 -19.75
N LEU A 268 -17.50 -8.21 -19.90
CA LEU A 268 -16.81 -6.91 -19.77
C LEU A 268 -16.50 -6.53 -18.32
N ALA A 269 -16.94 -7.32 -17.34
CA ALA A 269 -16.72 -7.06 -15.93
C ALA A 269 -15.49 -7.77 -15.36
N ARG A 270 -14.59 -8.35 -16.17
CA ARG A 270 -13.38 -9.03 -15.66
C ARG A 270 -12.10 -8.56 -16.32
N VAL A 271 -12.07 -7.31 -16.78
CA VAL A 271 -10.93 -6.81 -17.55
C VAL A 271 -9.95 -6.11 -16.61
N PRO A 272 -8.75 -6.67 -16.36
CA PRO A 272 -7.72 -5.89 -15.69
C PRO A 272 -7.27 -4.78 -16.64
N PHE A 273 -6.97 -3.62 -16.09
CA PHE A 273 -6.42 -2.49 -16.85
C PHE A 273 -5.30 -1.82 -16.06
N PRO A 274 -4.38 -1.12 -16.75
CA PRO A 274 -3.31 -0.38 -16.08
C PRO A 274 -3.90 0.61 -15.06
N GLY A 275 -3.41 0.59 -13.83
CA GLY A 275 -3.93 1.46 -12.76
C GLY A 275 -5.17 0.92 -12.03
N SER A 276 -5.57 -0.35 -12.23
CA SER A 276 -6.56 -1.04 -11.39
C SER A 276 -6.12 -1.23 -9.93
N GLY A 277 -4.89 -0.84 -9.59
CA GLY A 277 -4.30 -0.93 -8.26
C GLY A 277 -4.90 0.00 -7.21
N ALA A 278 -6.02 0.68 -7.45
CA ALA A 278 -6.73 1.40 -6.39
C ALA A 278 -7.49 0.44 -5.44
N LEU A 279 -7.77 -0.79 -5.89
CA LEU A 279 -8.57 -1.77 -5.17
C LEU A 279 -7.80 -3.08 -4.98
N SER A 280 -7.74 -3.56 -3.74
CA SER A 280 -7.25 -4.88 -3.36
C SER A 280 -8.33 -5.95 -3.53
N VAL A 281 -9.10 -5.89 -4.61
CA VAL A 281 -10.18 -6.83 -4.92
C VAL A 281 -10.19 -7.08 -6.42
N ALA A 282 -10.56 -8.30 -6.81
CA ALA A 282 -10.52 -8.71 -8.21
C ALA A 282 -11.45 -7.84 -9.08
N PRO A 283 -11.05 -7.54 -10.34
CA PRO A 283 -11.85 -6.75 -11.28
C PRO A 283 -13.31 -7.20 -11.40
N GLU A 284 -13.55 -8.53 -11.38
CA GLU A 284 -14.89 -9.12 -11.43
C GLU A 284 -15.88 -8.55 -10.43
N ILE A 285 -15.46 -8.18 -9.23
CA ILE A 285 -16.38 -7.76 -8.17
C ILE A 285 -16.83 -6.32 -8.40
N TRP A 286 -15.88 -5.38 -8.45
CA TRP A 286 -16.23 -3.96 -8.52
C TRP A 286 -16.74 -3.56 -9.92
N GLN A 287 -16.31 -4.23 -10.99
CA GLN A 287 -16.84 -4.00 -12.34
C GLN A 287 -18.27 -4.55 -12.46
N THR A 288 -18.53 -5.74 -11.92
CA THR A 288 -19.91 -6.27 -11.88
C THR A 288 -20.81 -5.35 -11.09
N LEU A 289 -20.36 -4.84 -9.94
CA LEU A 289 -21.10 -3.88 -9.13
C LEU A 289 -21.54 -2.66 -9.95
N LEU A 290 -20.65 -2.08 -10.76
CA LEU A 290 -20.98 -0.95 -11.64
C LEU A 290 -22.05 -1.34 -12.66
N HIS A 291 -21.93 -2.53 -13.27
CA HIS A 291 -22.89 -3.00 -14.26
C HIS A 291 -24.28 -3.23 -13.66
N VAL A 292 -24.36 -3.96 -12.56
CA VAL A 292 -25.65 -4.32 -11.95
C VAL A 292 -26.30 -3.16 -11.23
N SER A 293 -25.55 -2.12 -10.82
CA SER A 293 -26.09 -0.96 -10.10
C SER A 293 -26.33 0.25 -11.00
N LEU A 294 -25.39 0.60 -11.88
CA LEU A 294 -25.43 1.85 -12.65
C LEU A 294 -25.83 1.62 -14.11
N ILE A 295 -25.28 0.58 -14.76
CA ILE A 295 -25.39 0.37 -16.22
C ILE A 295 -26.57 -0.56 -16.57
N ARG A 296 -27.78 -0.16 -16.17
CA ARG A 296 -29.00 -0.98 -16.35
C ARG A 296 -29.97 -0.44 -17.41
N GLN A 297 -30.15 0.88 -17.45
CA GLN A 297 -31.21 1.50 -18.22
C GLN A 297 -30.63 2.30 -19.39
N ARG A 298 -31.04 1.96 -20.61
CA ARG A 298 -30.68 2.72 -21.81
C ARG A 298 -31.15 4.17 -21.68
N GLY A 299 -30.31 5.11 -22.08
CA GLY A 299 -30.58 6.54 -22.03
C GLY A 299 -30.26 7.21 -20.69
N ARG A 300 -30.11 6.45 -19.59
CA ARG A 300 -29.69 7.03 -18.30
C ARG A 300 -28.27 7.57 -18.41
N SER A 301 -28.06 8.76 -17.84
CA SER A 301 -26.73 9.33 -17.65
C SER A 301 -26.10 8.81 -16.36
N VAL A 302 -24.82 8.46 -16.42
CA VAL A 302 -24.00 8.03 -15.28
C VAL A 302 -22.76 8.90 -15.22
N THR A 303 -22.41 9.33 -14.01
CA THR A 303 -21.20 10.14 -13.79
C THR A 303 -20.10 9.32 -13.12
N ILE A 304 -18.84 9.70 -13.36
CA ILE A 304 -17.71 9.09 -12.65
C ILE A 304 -17.80 9.37 -11.13
N SER A 305 -18.34 10.52 -10.74
CA SER A 305 -18.49 10.86 -9.31
C SER A 305 -19.49 9.92 -8.62
N GLU A 306 -20.60 9.59 -9.27
CA GLU A 306 -21.56 8.58 -8.81
C GLU A 306 -20.91 7.19 -8.69
N ALA A 307 -20.13 6.79 -9.70
CA ALA A 307 -19.38 5.53 -9.66
C ALA A 307 -18.34 5.50 -8.53
N CYS A 308 -17.64 6.61 -8.27
CA CYS A 308 -16.72 6.74 -7.14
C CYS A 308 -17.42 6.51 -5.81
N VAL A 309 -18.59 7.14 -5.59
CA VAL A 309 -19.37 7.00 -4.35
C VAL A 309 -19.79 5.54 -4.14
N LEU A 310 -20.34 4.91 -5.18
CA LEU A 310 -20.77 3.51 -5.13
C LEU A 310 -19.61 2.58 -4.76
N VAL A 311 -18.50 2.66 -5.50
CA VAL A 311 -17.34 1.78 -5.25
C VAL A 311 -16.71 2.07 -3.90
N HIS A 312 -16.66 3.33 -3.46
CA HIS A 312 -16.12 3.69 -2.16
C HIS A 312 -16.95 3.08 -1.03
N GLN A 313 -18.28 3.14 -1.10
CA GLN A 313 -19.19 2.58 -0.09
C GLN A 313 -19.15 1.04 -0.08
N SER A 314 -19.23 0.41 -1.26
CA SER A 314 -19.32 -1.06 -1.36
C SER A 314 -17.96 -1.76 -1.20
N CYS A 315 -16.84 -1.10 -1.51
CA CYS A 315 -15.52 -1.70 -1.50
C CYS A 315 -14.55 -1.02 -0.51
N GLN A 316 -15.06 -0.27 0.48
CA GLN A 316 -14.24 0.51 1.42
C GLN A 316 -13.09 -0.30 2.04
N ARG A 317 -13.37 -1.54 2.45
CA ARG A 317 -12.40 -2.46 3.10
C ARG A 317 -11.30 -2.97 2.16
N PHE A 318 -11.49 -2.80 0.86
CA PHE A 318 -10.56 -3.21 -0.20
C PHE A 318 -9.91 -2.02 -0.88
N LEU A 319 -10.24 -0.78 -0.53
CA LEU A 319 -9.53 0.38 -1.05
C LEU A 319 -8.09 0.34 -0.53
N LEU A 320 -7.14 0.45 -1.46
CA LEU A 320 -5.77 0.75 -1.09
C LEU A 320 -5.69 2.20 -0.59
N PRO A 321 -4.71 2.56 0.27
CA PRO A 321 -4.57 3.90 0.83
C PRO A 321 -4.04 4.89 -0.22
N MET A 322 -4.83 5.07 -1.26
CA MET A 322 -4.63 5.97 -2.37
C MET A 322 -5.49 7.21 -2.18
N ASP A 323 -5.11 8.31 -2.80
CA ASP A 323 -6.02 9.45 -2.88
C ASP A 323 -7.29 9.10 -3.69
N ARG A 324 -8.34 9.92 -3.53
CA ARG A 324 -9.58 9.76 -4.30
C ARG A 324 -9.39 9.92 -5.81
N PHE A 325 -8.29 10.56 -6.23
CA PHE A 325 -7.97 10.77 -7.64
C PHE A 325 -7.58 9.46 -8.34
N HIS A 326 -6.93 8.52 -7.65
CA HIS A 326 -6.62 7.19 -8.22
C HIS A 326 -7.89 6.38 -8.49
N LEU A 327 -8.82 6.33 -7.54
CA LEU A 327 -10.12 5.66 -7.76
C LEU A 327 -10.88 6.29 -8.93
N ARG A 328 -10.90 7.62 -9.01
CA ARG A 328 -11.51 8.34 -10.13
C ARG A 328 -10.86 7.98 -11.46
N SER A 329 -9.53 7.98 -11.52
CA SER A 329 -8.76 7.67 -12.73
C SER A 329 -9.00 6.22 -13.18
N MET A 330 -9.01 5.29 -12.24
CA MET A 330 -9.36 3.88 -12.46
C MET A 330 -10.74 3.74 -13.12
N LEU A 331 -11.74 4.46 -12.61
CA LEU A 331 -13.10 4.44 -13.15
C LEU A 331 -13.19 5.10 -14.52
N VAL A 332 -12.47 6.20 -14.76
CA VAL A 332 -12.41 6.84 -16.09
C VAL A 332 -11.87 5.88 -17.14
N ILE A 333 -10.78 5.15 -16.83
CA ILE A 333 -10.20 4.15 -17.73
C ILE A 333 -11.23 3.06 -18.05
N TYR A 334 -11.96 2.57 -17.04
CA TYR A 334 -12.98 1.55 -17.23
C TYR A 334 -14.17 2.03 -18.07
N PHE A 335 -14.69 3.24 -17.83
CA PHE A 335 -15.80 3.77 -18.63
C PHE A 335 -15.39 4.08 -20.09
N ASN A 336 -14.16 4.56 -20.32
CA ASN A 336 -13.62 4.69 -21.68
C ASN A 336 -13.47 3.32 -22.37
N PHE A 337 -13.15 2.27 -21.62
CA PHE A 337 -13.17 0.89 -22.13
C PHE A 337 -14.60 0.47 -22.53
N LEU A 338 -15.60 0.72 -21.68
CA LEU A 338 -16.99 0.43 -21.97
C LEU A 338 -17.52 1.21 -23.18
N GLU A 339 -17.04 2.44 -23.39
CA GLU A 339 -17.34 3.24 -24.58
C GLU A 339 -16.85 2.58 -25.87
N LYS A 340 -15.60 2.08 -25.87
CA LYS A 340 -15.05 1.34 -27.02
C LYS A 340 -15.82 0.06 -27.34
N TRP A 341 -16.48 -0.52 -26.35
CA TRP A 341 -17.37 -1.67 -26.51
C TRP A 341 -18.83 -1.29 -26.82
N GLY A 342 -19.13 0.01 -26.96
CA GLY A 342 -20.46 0.51 -27.32
C GLY A 342 -21.49 0.42 -26.20
N VAL A 343 -21.09 0.10 -24.97
CA VAL A 343 -21.99 0.00 -23.80
C VAL A 343 -22.47 1.39 -23.38
N VAL A 344 -21.56 2.35 -23.38
CA VAL A 344 -21.81 3.76 -23.05
C VAL A 344 -21.29 4.67 -24.16
N VAL A 345 -21.75 5.93 -24.17
CA VAL A 345 -21.21 6.99 -25.02
C VAL A 345 -20.83 8.17 -24.14
N LYS A 346 -19.63 8.73 -24.32
CA LYS A 346 -19.19 9.90 -23.57
C LYS A 346 -19.91 11.15 -24.06
N ARG A 347 -20.56 11.87 -23.15
CA ARG A 347 -21.20 13.17 -23.43
C ARG A 347 -20.29 14.33 -23.07
N TYR A 348 -19.64 14.25 -21.90
CA TYR A 348 -18.69 15.23 -21.38
C TYR A 348 -17.57 14.51 -20.61
N PRO A 349 -16.47 15.19 -20.25
CA PRO A 349 -15.46 14.63 -19.35
C PRO A 349 -16.08 14.08 -18.05
N GLY A 350 -16.06 12.76 -17.89
CA GLY A 350 -16.61 12.07 -16.71
C GLY A 350 -18.13 11.88 -16.69
N VAL A 351 -18.84 12.16 -17.79
CA VAL A 351 -20.29 11.95 -17.91
C VAL A 351 -20.58 11.08 -19.14
N PHE A 352 -21.27 9.97 -18.91
CA PHE A 352 -21.57 8.96 -19.92
C PHE A 352 -23.08 8.74 -20.02
N ILE A 353 -23.56 8.37 -21.21
CA ILE A 353 -24.94 7.92 -21.44
C ILE A 353 -24.90 6.43 -21.75
N ILE A 354 -25.78 5.64 -21.12
CA ILE A 354 -25.88 4.21 -21.39
C ILE A 354 -26.56 3.99 -22.74
N LYS A 355 -25.84 3.39 -23.69
CA LYS A 355 -26.37 3.08 -25.03
C LYS A 355 -27.00 1.70 -25.07
N GLN A 356 -26.29 0.70 -24.54
CA GLN A 356 -26.74 -0.68 -24.50
C GLN A 356 -26.27 -1.33 -23.19
N PRO A 357 -27.16 -1.55 -22.21
CA PRO A 357 -26.80 -2.31 -21.03
C PRO A 357 -26.44 -3.75 -21.43
N ILE A 358 -25.49 -4.35 -20.73
CA ILE A 358 -25.09 -5.73 -21.02
C ILE A 358 -26.08 -6.68 -20.36
N THR A 359 -26.78 -7.48 -21.16
CA THR A 359 -27.63 -8.55 -20.64
C THR A 359 -26.77 -9.67 -20.06
N VAL A 360 -26.93 -9.92 -18.76
CA VAL A 360 -26.26 -11.03 -18.04
C VAL A 360 -27.10 -12.30 -17.99
N VAL A 361 -28.36 -12.23 -18.42
CA VAL A 361 -29.29 -13.36 -18.53
C VAL A 361 -28.99 -14.09 -19.84
N LYS A 362 -27.99 -14.98 -19.81
CA LYS A 362 -27.57 -15.84 -20.91
C LYS A 362 -27.20 -17.21 -20.34
N SER A 363 -27.13 -18.24 -21.18
CA SER A 363 -26.60 -19.54 -20.75
C SER A 363 -25.14 -19.41 -20.28
N ALA A 364 -24.71 -20.30 -19.40
CA ALA A 364 -23.33 -20.32 -18.92
C ALA A 364 -22.32 -20.47 -20.08
N ASP A 365 -22.65 -21.29 -21.09
CA ASP A 365 -21.82 -21.50 -22.28
C ASP A 365 -21.69 -20.24 -23.13
N GLN A 366 -22.79 -19.49 -23.31
CA GLN A 366 -22.75 -18.24 -24.06
C GLN A 366 -21.90 -17.19 -23.34
N LEU A 367 -22.02 -17.08 -22.01
CA LEU A 367 -21.18 -16.18 -21.22
C LEU A 367 -19.70 -16.57 -21.24
N LEU A 368 -19.41 -17.87 -21.35
CA LEU A 368 -18.06 -18.37 -21.50
C LEU A 368 -17.46 -18.00 -22.87
N MET A 369 -18.25 -18.11 -23.94
CA MET A 369 -17.86 -17.65 -25.28
C MET A 369 -17.62 -16.13 -25.28
N ASP A 370 -18.48 -15.37 -24.60
CA ASP A 370 -18.32 -13.92 -24.45
C ASP A 370 -16.99 -13.58 -23.73
N ASP A 371 -16.64 -14.31 -22.65
CA ASP A 371 -15.37 -14.12 -21.94
C ASP A 371 -14.15 -14.34 -22.84
N GLN A 372 -14.18 -15.40 -23.66
CA GLN A 372 -13.12 -15.70 -24.63
C GLN A 372 -13.00 -14.60 -25.68
N TYR A 373 -14.14 -14.13 -26.21
CA TYR A 373 -14.18 -13.06 -27.19
C TYR A 373 -13.60 -11.75 -26.63
N VAL A 374 -14.03 -11.36 -25.43
CA VAL A 374 -13.52 -10.16 -24.73
C VAL A 374 -12.02 -10.28 -24.47
N ALA A 375 -11.53 -11.44 -24.04
CA ALA A 375 -10.10 -11.67 -23.78
C ALA A 375 -9.22 -11.47 -25.03
N LEU A 376 -9.72 -11.91 -26.19
CA LEU A 376 -9.04 -11.76 -27.47
C LEU A 376 -9.08 -10.31 -27.97
N LYS A 377 -10.27 -9.69 -27.99
CA LYS A 377 -10.49 -8.36 -28.59
C LYS A 377 -10.05 -7.18 -27.73
N SER A 378 -9.96 -7.32 -26.41
CA SER A 378 -9.54 -6.24 -25.50
C SER A 378 -8.04 -5.94 -25.51
N SER A 379 -7.30 -6.32 -26.56
CA SER A 379 -5.86 -6.03 -26.68
C SER A 379 -5.54 -4.53 -26.66
N PHE A 380 -6.49 -3.69 -27.08
CA PHE A 380 -6.35 -2.23 -27.14
C PHE A 380 -6.25 -1.56 -25.76
N VAL A 381 -6.68 -2.24 -24.68
CA VAL A 381 -6.64 -1.71 -23.30
C VAL A 381 -5.21 -1.34 -22.88
N TYR A 382 -4.22 -1.97 -23.52
CA TYR A 382 -2.81 -1.85 -23.18
C TYR A 382 -1.97 -1.18 -24.28
N LYS A 383 -2.62 -0.69 -25.35
CA LYS A 383 -1.92 -0.09 -26.51
C LYS A 383 -1.84 1.44 -26.47
N ASN A 384 -2.65 2.10 -25.63
CA ASN A 384 -2.85 3.56 -25.66
C ASN A 384 -2.69 4.26 -24.29
N ASN A 385 -1.92 3.71 -23.35
CA ASN A 385 -1.59 4.41 -22.10
C ASN A 385 -0.11 4.82 -22.08
#